data_AF-A0A6H9V5R0-F1
#
_entry.id   AF-A0A6H9V5R0-F1
#
_cell.length_a   1.000
_cell.length_b   1.000
_cell.length_c   1.000
_cell.angle_alpha   90.00
_cell.angle_beta   90.00
_cell.angle_gamma   90.00
#
_symmetry.space_group_name_H-M   'P 1'
#
loop_
_entity.id
_entity.type
_entity.pdbx_description
1 polymer ?
#
loop_
_entity_poly.entity_id
_entity_poly.type
_entity_poly.pdbx_seq_one_letter_code
_entity_poly.pdbx_strand_id
1 'polypeptide(L)'
;MNDKEFIEAIRDHPEGFGLNGTYYPTAIFLTGIDIGRSGGLFRGFREWLVVRRGELNSLYWHQLVLLDVFPDMRLQGWKNPDHLTPDQHHEAVEHLFSLVLEFLDVRSDPRQLGRMYTQYEAMYAHIQG
;
A
#
# COMPACT_ATOMS: atom_id res chain seq x y z
N MET A 1 -12.33 5.02 17.47
CA MET A 1 -11.15 5.02 16.60
C MET A 1 -11.59 4.65 15.21
N ASN A 2 -11.46 5.55 14.25
CA ASN A 2 -11.70 5.27 12.84
C ASN A 2 -10.49 4.55 12.22
N ASP A 3 -10.61 4.10 10.98
CA ASP A 3 -9.55 3.32 10.32
C ASP A 3 -8.26 4.12 10.14
N LYS A 4 -8.34 5.45 9.93
CA LYS A 4 -7.17 6.32 9.79
C LYS A 4 -6.43 6.48 11.11
N GLU A 5 -7.15 6.81 12.17
CA GLU A 5 -6.61 6.93 13.53
C GLU A 5 -5.93 5.61 13.98
N PHE A 6 -6.47 4.46 13.56
CA PHE A 6 -5.86 3.16 13.85
C PHE A 6 -4.54 2.96 13.11
N ILE A 7 -4.46 3.32 11.82
CA ILE A 7 -3.21 3.24 11.06
C ILE A 7 -2.17 4.24 11.60
N GLU A 8 -2.58 5.45 11.97
CA GLU A 8 -1.71 6.45 12.60
C GLU A 8 -1.12 5.91 13.90
N ALA A 9 -1.93 5.28 14.76
CA ALA A 9 -1.43 4.65 15.99
C ALA A 9 -0.39 3.55 15.73
N ILE A 10 -0.53 2.76 14.66
CA ILE A 10 0.47 1.74 14.28
C ILE A 10 1.75 2.39 13.78
N ARG A 11 1.64 3.45 12.96
CA ARG A 11 2.81 4.20 12.45
C ARG A 11 3.59 4.85 13.59
N ASP A 12 2.88 5.46 14.54
CA ASP A 12 3.49 6.27 15.60
C ASP A 12 4.06 5.41 16.74
N HIS A 13 3.57 4.16 16.91
CA HIS A 13 3.99 3.23 17.97
C HIS A 13 4.21 1.78 17.47
N PRO A 14 5.05 1.55 16.44
CA PRO A 14 5.19 0.25 15.78
C PRO A 14 5.65 -0.87 16.73
N GLU A 15 6.48 -0.55 17.71
CA GLU A 15 6.98 -1.48 18.72
C GLU A 15 5.85 -2.06 19.60
N GLY A 16 4.80 -1.27 19.86
CA GLY A 16 3.61 -1.72 20.60
C GLY A 16 2.83 -2.81 19.85
N PHE A 17 3.04 -2.92 18.54
CA PHE A 17 2.46 -3.94 17.66
C PHE A 17 3.45 -5.04 17.28
N GLY A 18 4.65 -5.06 17.89
CA GLY A 18 5.69 -6.05 17.60
C GLY A 18 6.41 -5.84 16.26
N LEU A 19 6.28 -4.64 15.67
CA LEU A 19 7.00 -4.27 14.45
C LEU A 19 8.39 -3.74 14.79
N ASN A 20 9.36 -4.01 13.92
CA ASN A 20 10.76 -3.67 14.10
C ASN A 20 11.26 -2.64 13.06
N GLY A 21 10.36 -1.96 12.36
CA GLY A 21 10.69 -0.98 11.32
C GLY A 21 11.13 -1.57 9.98
N THR A 22 11.11 -2.90 9.80
CA THR A 22 11.38 -3.51 8.49
C THR A 22 10.11 -3.63 7.65
N TYR A 23 10.29 -3.47 6.33
CA TYR A 23 9.19 -3.34 5.38
C TYR A 23 8.31 -4.58 5.30
N TYR A 24 8.90 -5.76 5.06
CA TYR A 24 8.14 -6.98 4.82
C TYR A 24 7.24 -7.35 6.01
N PRO A 25 7.74 -7.43 7.26
CA PRO A 25 6.88 -7.66 8.43
C PRO A 25 5.76 -6.64 8.58
N THR A 26 6.04 -5.35 8.34
CA THR A 26 5.03 -4.28 8.41
C THR A 26 3.93 -4.47 7.36
N ALA A 27 4.30 -4.73 6.10
CA ALA A 27 3.33 -4.97 5.04
C ALA A 27 2.47 -6.22 5.29
N ILE A 28 3.07 -7.30 5.80
CA ILE A 28 2.34 -8.53 6.15
C ILE A 28 1.45 -8.32 7.38
N PHE A 29 1.89 -7.56 8.37
CA PHE A 29 1.07 -7.21 9.53
C PHE A 29 -0.20 -6.46 9.11
N LEU A 30 -0.06 -5.42 8.28
CA LEU A 30 -1.21 -4.68 7.74
C LEU A 30 -2.10 -5.57 6.86
N THR A 31 -1.53 -6.52 6.11
CA THR A 31 -2.30 -7.54 5.38
C THR A 31 -3.13 -8.40 6.33
N GLY A 32 -2.55 -8.85 7.46
CA GLY A 32 -3.24 -9.62 8.48
C GLY A 32 -4.41 -8.87 9.12
N ILE A 33 -4.22 -7.57 9.39
CA ILE A 33 -5.29 -6.68 9.85
C ILE A 33 -6.43 -6.62 8.84
N ASP A 34 -6.13 -6.37 7.57
CA ASP A 34 -7.15 -6.26 6.51
C ASP A 34 -7.94 -7.57 6.37
N ILE A 35 -7.24 -8.72 6.35
CA ILE A 35 -7.87 -10.04 6.33
C ILE A 35 -8.78 -10.24 7.56
N GLY A 36 -8.29 -9.92 8.76
CA GLY A 36 -9.08 -10.00 9.99
C GLY A 36 -10.32 -9.11 9.99
N ARG A 37 -10.37 -8.12 9.10
CA ARG A 37 -11.49 -7.19 8.88
C ARG A 37 -12.22 -7.46 7.56
N SER A 38 -12.20 -8.71 7.10
CA SER A 38 -12.89 -9.17 5.88
C SER A 38 -12.46 -8.46 4.59
N GLY A 39 -11.21 -8.00 4.53
CA GLY A 39 -10.63 -7.30 3.39
C GLY A 39 -11.23 -5.91 3.13
N GLY A 40 -11.85 -5.30 4.14
CA GLY A 40 -12.57 -4.02 3.99
C GLY A 40 -11.70 -2.78 4.15
N LEU A 41 -10.54 -2.90 4.82
CA LEU A 41 -9.67 -1.77 5.12
C LEU A 41 -8.92 -1.33 3.87
N PHE A 42 -8.39 -2.29 3.10
CA PHE A 42 -7.60 -2.05 1.88
C PHE A 42 -8.34 -2.40 0.59
N ARG A 43 -9.66 -2.58 0.64
CA ARG A 43 -10.48 -2.76 -0.58
C ARG A 43 -10.32 -1.56 -1.51
N GLY A 44 -9.73 -1.78 -2.69
CA GLY A 44 -9.46 -0.71 -3.66
C GLY A 44 -8.05 -0.11 -3.57
N PHE A 45 -7.22 -0.52 -2.59
CA PHE A 45 -5.91 0.09 -2.40
C PHE A 45 -4.95 -0.23 -3.55
N ARG A 46 -4.96 -1.47 -4.06
CA ARG A 46 -4.15 -1.86 -5.20
C ARG A 46 -4.56 -1.08 -6.45
N GLU A 47 -5.86 -0.99 -6.72
CA GLU A 47 -6.42 -0.27 -7.85
C GLU A 47 -6.03 1.21 -7.78
N TRP A 48 -6.10 1.80 -6.59
CA TRP A 48 -5.66 3.17 -6.33
C TRP A 48 -4.16 3.36 -6.60
N LEU A 49 -3.29 2.43 -6.17
CA LEU A 49 -1.85 2.47 -6.49
C LEU A 49 -1.59 2.37 -8.00
N VAL A 50 -2.32 1.52 -8.72
CA VAL A 50 -2.21 1.39 -10.18
C VAL A 50 -2.60 2.69 -10.88
N VAL A 51 -3.73 3.28 -10.48
CA VAL A 51 -4.20 4.57 -11.00
C VAL A 51 -3.19 5.68 -10.74
N ARG A 52 -2.65 5.75 -9.53
CA ARG A 52 -1.63 6.74 -9.12
C ARG A 52 -0.37 6.63 -9.98
N ARG A 53 0.08 5.40 -10.28
CA ARG A 53 1.25 5.16 -11.14
C ARG A 53 0.99 5.44 -12.63
N GLY A 54 -0.28 5.46 -13.04
CA GLY A 54 -0.67 5.66 -14.45
C GLY A 54 -0.29 4.49 -15.37
N GLU A 55 0.07 3.33 -14.82
CA GLU A 55 0.51 2.17 -15.56
C GLU A 55 -0.17 0.91 -15.01
N LEU A 56 -0.81 0.13 -15.90
CA LEU A 56 -1.42 -1.14 -15.52
C LEU A 56 -0.36 -2.15 -15.08
N ASN A 57 -0.60 -2.78 -13.93
CA ASN A 57 0.37 -3.68 -13.33
C ASN A 57 -0.32 -4.83 -12.58
N SER A 58 0.18 -6.06 -12.72
CA SER A 58 -0.37 -7.27 -12.09
C SER A 58 0.20 -7.57 -10.69
N LEU A 59 1.19 -6.80 -10.24
CA LEU A 59 1.79 -6.94 -8.91
C LEU A 59 0.76 -6.66 -7.82
N TYR A 60 0.99 -7.30 -6.66
CA TYR A 60 0.20 -7.05 -5.47
C TYR A 60 0.68 -5.76 -4.76
N TRP A 61 -0.15 -5.18 -3.90
CA TRP A 61 0.04 -3.80 -3.42
C TRP A 61 1.39 -3.58 -2.71
N HIS A 62 1.89 -4.55 -1.94
CA HIS A 62 3.16 -4.39 -1.24
C HIS A 62 4.37 -4.34 -2.20
N GLN A 63 4.25 -4.88 -3.42
CA GLN A 63 5.28 -4.72 -4.44
C GLN A 63 5.13 -3.38 -5.16
N LEU A 64 3.89 -2.91 -5.37
CA LEU A 64 3.63 -1.61 -5.96
C LEU A 64 4.14 -0.47 -5.06
N VAL A 65 3.98 -0.57 -3.74
CA VAL A 65 4.55 0.38 -2.78
C VAL A 65 6.08 0.45 -2.91
N LEU A 66 6.76 -0.70 -2.99
CA LEU A 66 8.22 -0.72 -3.20
C LEU A 66 8.65 -0.08 -4.52
N LEU A 67 7.91 -0.32 -5.61
CA LEU A 67 8.19 0.33 -6.89
C LEU A 67 7.79 1.81 -6.92
N ASP A 68 6.95 2.27 -5.99
CA ASP A 68 6.57 3.67 -5.89
C ASP A 68 7.69 4.49 -5.24
N VAL A 69 8.35 3.93 -4.23
CA VAL A 69 9.53 4.54 -3.58
C VAL A 69 10.83 4.27 -4.35
N PHE A 70 10.99 3.06 -4.92
CA PHE A 70 12.20 2.63 -5.63
C PHE A 70 11.85 2.11 -7.05
N PRO A 71 11.68 3.00 -8.04
CA PRO A 71 11.20 2.62 -9.38
C PRO A 71 12.05 1.54 -10.08
N ASP A 72 13.36 1.54 -9.86
CA ASP A 72 14.31 0.62 -10.51
C ASP A 72 14.59 -0.65 -9.67
N MET A 73 13.85 -0.88 -8.58
CA MET A 73 14.10 -2.00 -7.68
C MET A 73 13.75 -3.35 -8.31
N ARG A 74 14.69 -4.30 -8.21
CA ARG A 74 14.45 -5.70 -8.59
C ARG A 74 13.64 -6.41 -7.52
N LEU A 75 12.36 -6.65 -7.74
CA LEU A 75 11.48 -7.25 -6.72
C LEU A 75 11.76 -8.74 -6.41
N GLN A 76 12.67 -9.42 -7.13
CA GLN A 76 12.99 -10.81 -6.80
C GLN A 76 13.66 -10.88 -5.42
N GLY A 77 13.05 -11.62 -4.50
CA GLY A 77 13.57 -11.74 -3.14
C GLY A 77 13.17 -10.60 -2.20
N TRP A 78 12.21 -9.74 -2.57
CA TRP A 78 11.75 -8.59 -1.75
C TRP A 78 11.30 -8.94 -0.32
N LYS A 79 11.00 -10.22 -0.05
CA LYS A 79 10.65 -10.73 1.29
C LYS A 79 11.87 -11.00 2.18
N ASN A 80 13.06 -11.10 1.59
CA ASN A 80 14.30 -11.30 2.32
C ASN A 80 14.65 -10.01 3.08
N PRO A 81 14.90 -10.06 4.39
CA PRO A 81 15.36 -8.89 5.16
C PRO A 81 16.57 -8.19 4.54
N ASP A 82 17.51 -8.96 3.96
CA ASP A 82 18.72 -8.40 3.36
C ASP A 82 18.49 -7.78 1.97
N HIS A 83 17.25 -7.81 1.46
CA HIS A 83 16.92 -7.21 0.18
C HIS A 83 16.95 -5.68 0.22
N LEU A 84 16.67 -5.10 1.39
CA LEU A 84 16.71 -3.67 1.62
C LEU A 84 17.81 -3.36 2.63
N THR A 85 18.51 -2.26 2.40
CA THR A 85 19.37 -1.66 3.44
C THR A 85 18.51 -1.13 4.59
N PRO A 86 19.09 -0.89 5.78
CA PRO A 86 18.35 -0.29 6.90
C PRO A 86 17.64 1.03 6.54
N ASP A 87 18.30 1.90 5.77
CA ASP A 87 17.72 3.18 5.34
C ASP A 87 16.56 2.96 4.37
N GLN A 88 16.69 2.03 3.43
CA GLN A 88 15.61 1.67 2.51
C GLN A 88 14.41 1.03 3.23
N HIS A 89 14.66 0.26 4.29
CA HIS A 89 13.57 -0.25 5.14
C HIS A 89 12.79 0.89 5.77
N HIS A 90 13.48 1.85 6.38
CA HIS A 90 12.85 3.01 6.99
C HIS A 90 12.04 3.81 5.96
N GLU A 91 12.65 4.16 4.83
CA GLU A 91 12.00 4.92 3.76
C GLU A 91 10.76 4.19 3.21
N ALA A 92 10.86 2.88 2.96
CA ALA A 92 9.73 2.10 2.46
C ALA A 92 8.59 1.97 3.47
N VAL A 93 8.89 1.91 4.78
CA VAL A 93 7.87 1.85 5.83
C VAL A 93 7.16 3.19 5.98
N GLU A 94 7.89 4.31 6.01
CA GLU A 94 7.30 5.65 6.04
C GLU A 94 6.41 5.88 4.81
N HIS A 95 6.91 5.51 3.63
CA HIS A 95 6.16 5.64 2.39
C HIS A 95 4.90 4.76 2.38
N LEU A 96 5.00 3.52 2.88
CA LEU A 96 3.84 2.64 3.05
C LEU A 96 2.75 3.28 3.88
N PHE A 97 3.08 3.82 5.06
CA PHE A 97 2.09 4.46 5.91
C PHE A 97 1.51 5.72 5.26
N SER A 98 2.33 6.53 4.59
CA SER A 98 1.86 7.69 3.84
C SER A 98 0.83 7.30 2.78
N LEU A 99 1.12 6.30 1.96
CA LEU A 99 0.21 5.82 0.91
C LEU A 99 -1.09 5.24 1.47
N VAL A 100 -1.01 4.47 2.56
CA VAL A 100 -2.21 3.93 3.21
C VAL A 100 -3.09 5.05 3.76
N LEU A 101 -2.52 6.05 4.42
CA LEU A 101 -3.28 7.17 4.98
C LEU A 101 -3.91 8.03 3.88
N GLU A 102 -3.17 8.31 2.81
CA GLU A 102 -3.70 9.02 1.63
C GLU A 102 -4.86 8.25 1.00
N PHE A 103 -4.73 6.93 0.85
CA PHE A 103 -5.79 6.09 0.34
C PHE A 103 -7.03 6.08 1.25
N LEU A 104 -6.84 6.05 2.56
CA LEU A 104 -7.98 6.09 3.51
C LEU A 104 -8.76 7.40 3.40
N ASP A 105 -8.10 8.53 3.10
CA ASP A 105 -8.78 9.79 2.79
C ASP A 105 -9.62 9.68 1.51
N VAL A 106 -9.05 9.12 0.43
CA VAL A 106 -9.78 8.87 -0.83
C VAL A 106 -10.97 7.93 -0.61
N ARG A 107 -10.80 6.85 0.16
CA ARG A 107 -11.84 5.86 0.45
C ARG A 107 -12.97 6.45 1.29
N SER A 108 -12.67 7.43 2.15
CA SER A 108 -13.68 8.08 2.99
C SER A 108 -14.64 8.99 2.22
N ASP A 109 -14.29 9.40 1.00
CA ASP A 109 -15.13 10.19 0.10
C ASP A 109 -15.67 9.30 -1.04
N PRO A 110 -16.98 8.96 -1.04
CA PRO A 110 -17.58 8.11 -2.06
C PRO A 110 -17.41 8.62 -3.50
N ARG A 111 -17.32 9.95 -3.70
CA ARG A 111 -17.12 10.53 -5.03
C ARG A 111 -15.69 10.36 -5.50
N GLN A 112 -14.71 10.53 -4.61
CA GLN A 112 -13.31 10.27 -4.93
C GLN A 112 -13.06 8.79 -5.19
N LEU A 113 -13.60 7.91 -4.34
CA LEU A 113 -13.51 6.47 -4.52
C LEU A 113 -14.16 6.01 -5.84
N GLY A 114 -15.34 6.54 -6.18
CA GLY A 114 -16.00 6.24 -7.45
C GLY A 114 -15.18 6.65 -8.66
N ARG A 115 -14.58 7.86 -8.63
CA ARG A 115 -13.69 8.33 -9.71
C ARG A 115 -12.44 7.46 -9.86
N MET A 116 -11.85 7.01 -8.75
CA MET A 116 -10.70 6.10 -8.76
C MET A 116 -11.03 4.83 -9.54
N TYR A 117 -12.16 4.18 -9.23
CA TYR A 117 -12.58 2.97 -9.94
C TYR A 117 -12.90 3.24 -11.42
N THR A 118 -13.57 4.35 -11.75
CA THR A 118 -13.81 4.72 -13.16
C THR A 118 -12.50 4.90 -13.94
N GLN A 119 -11.51 5.54 -13.34
CA GLN A 119 -10.19 5.73 -13.97
C GLN A 119 -9.46 4.39 -14.14
N TYR A 120 -9.49 3.53 -13.12
CA TYR A 120 -8.90 2.19 -13.18
C TYR A 120 -9.51 1.35 -14.32
N GLU A 121 -10.84 1.34 -14.46
CA GLU A 121 -11.52 0.62 -15.56
C GLU A 121 -11.18 1.22 -16.94
N ALA A 122 -11.08 2.54 -17.06
CA ALA A 122 -10.70 3.20 -18.31
C ALA A 122 -9.30 2.79 -18.77
N MET A 123 -8.35 2.59 -17.85
CA MET A 123 -7.00 2.13 -18.19
C MET A 123 -7.01 0.76 -18.87
N TYR A 124 -7.92 -0.15 -18.50
CA TYR A 124 -8.06 -1.46 -19.17
C TYR A 124 -8.72 -1.36 -20.55
N ALA A 125 -9.69 -0.46 -20.70
CA ALA A 125 -10.35 -0.24 -21.99
C ALA A 125 -9.37 0.21 -23.09
N HIS A 126 -8.34 0.99 -22.71
CA HIS A 126 -7.30 1.45 -23.64
C HIS A 126 -6.31 0.37 -24.11
N ILE A 127 -6.26 -0.80 -23.46
CA ILE A 127 -5.42 -1.93 -23.89
C ILE A 127 -6.18 -2.86 -24.85
N GLN A 128 -7.50 -2.86 -24.81
CA GLN A 128 -8.35 -3.78 -25.59
C GLN A 128 -8.89 -3.19 -26.91
N GLY A 129 -8.56 -1.95 -27.24
CA GLY A 129 -8.92 -1.27 -28.49
C GLY A 129 -7.72 -1.06 -29.40
#